data_AF-S0L2V0-F1
#
_entry.id   AF-S0L2V0-F1
#
_cell.length_a   1.000
_cell.length_b   1.000
_cell.length_c   1.000
_cell.angle_alpha   90.00
_cell.angle_beta   90.00
_cell.angle_gamma   90.00
#
_symmetry.space_group_name_H-M   'P 1'
#
loop_
_entity.id
_entity.type
_entity.pdbx_description
1 polymer ?
#
loop_
_entity_poly.entity_id
_entity_poly.type
_entity_poly.pdbx_seq_one_letter_code
_entity_poly.pdbx_strand_id
1 'polypeptide(L)'
;MSNEILIGEQLRAARLNKNLTIDGLQQKTKIQKRYLEALEEGNFAALPGEFYIRSFIKQYAAAVDLDGEHFVHLYEGQLPPETVMPEREQPTTVQGSRKAQHVAERQKKTWMDFLPMILLGLVAMTVLSVVFYMTWSDRKANPAITPTSSSVAVDNQVSSVSSETKESTKESTKESTKESTKESTKKETNTMKIERVTSTQAQATMNITQAKAPLTLTFKGKGGRCWVGVMINNDYAYQYTFEDGVTQSFALPEGTTNATLILGASEYIDVQANKKAIEFNDPKFEALQKNVVLNISYS
;
A
#
# COMPACT_ATOMS: atom_id res chain seq x y z
N MET A 1 -8.64 -9.18 34.88
CA MET A 1 -8.37 -7.92 34.16
C MET A 1 -7.45 -8.10 32.95
N SER A 2 -6.25 -8.69 33.05
CA SER A 2 -5.41 -8.95 31.86
C SER A 2 -6.08 -9.86 30.81
N ASN A 3 -6.68 -10.97 31.27
CA ASN A 3 -7.23 -11.98 30.37
C ASN A 3 -8.51 -11.50 29.65
N GLU A 4 -9.34 -10.68 30.31
CA GLU A 4 -10.61 -10.19 29.74
C GLU A 4 -10.37 -9.26 28.55
N ILE A 5 -9.38 -8.35 28.66
CA ILE A 5 -8.93 -7.49 27.56
C ILE A 5 -8.33 -8.33 26.43
N LEU A 6 -7.45 -9.30 26.75
CA LEU A 6 -6.85 -10.19 25.75
C LEU A 6 -7.90 -10.99 24.97
N ILE A 7 -8.91 -11.53 25.64
CA ILE A 7 -10.05 -12.23 25.03
C ILE A 7 -10.82 -11.27 24.10
N GLY A 8 -11.13 -10.05 24.58
CA GLY A 8 -11.83 -9.04 23.79
C GLY A 8 -11.09 -8.66 22.51
N GLU A 9 -9.78 -8.42 22.60
CA GLU A 9 -8.92 -8.10 21.45
C GLU A 9 -8.85 -9.26 20.45
N GLN A 10 -8.69 -10.51 20.91
CA GLN A 10 -8.62 -11.68 20.03
C GLN A 10 -9.95 -11.95 19.32
N LEU A 11 -11.08 -11.87 20.04
CA LEU A 11 -12.43 -12.02 19.47
C LEU A 11 -12.71 -10.92 18.45
N ARG A 12 -12.39 -9.66 18.78
CA ARG A 12 -12.50 -8.51 17.86
C ARG A 12 -11.66 -8.70 16.60
N ALA A 13 -10.40 -9.12 16.75
CA ALA A 13 -9.51 -9.37 15.62
C ALA A 13 -10.07 -10.48 14.70
N ALA A 14 -10.59 -11.56 15.27
CA ALA A 14 -11.22 -12.63 14.49
C ALA A 14 -12.51 -12.17 13.77
N ARG A 15 -13.36 -11.36 14.42
CA ARG A 15 -14.54 -10.75 13.78
C ARG A 15 -14.14 -9.89 12.58
N LEU A 16 -13.12 -9.04 12.74
CA LEU A 16 -12.62 -8.19 11.67
C LEU A 16 -12.00 -9.01 10.53
N ASN A 17 -11.24 -10.08 10.82
CA ASN A 17 -10.71 -11.00 9.81
C ASN A 17 -11.82 -11.72 9.02
N LYS A 18 -12.96 -12.03 9.65
CA LYS A 18 -14.15 -12.58 8.99
C LYS A 18 -15.01 -11.52 8.28
N ASN A 19 -14.58 -10.25 8.24
CA ASN A 19 -15.33 -9.10 7.69
C ASN A 19 -16.75 -8.94 8.28
N LEU A 20 -16.96 -9.39 9.52
CA LEU A 20 -18.26 -9.31 10.18
C LEU A 20 -18.44 -7.95 10.88
N THR A 21 -19.51 -7.24 10.55
CA THR A 21 -19.94 -6.07 11.34
C THR A 21 -20.48 -6.52 12.69
N ILE A 22 -20.47 -5.63 13.69
CA ILE A 22 -21.02 -5.92 15.01
C ILE A 22 -22.52 -6.25 14.94
N ASP A 23 -23.25 -5.58 14.04
CA ASP A 23 -24.67 -5.84 13.78
C ASP A 23 -24.90 -7.18 13.05
N GLY A 24 -24.00 -7.57 12.14
CA GLY A 24 -24.00 -8.90 11.54
C GLY A 24 -23.69 -10.01 12.55
N LEU A 25 -22.77 -9.76 13.49
CA LEU A 25 -22.48 -10.68 14.59
C LEU A 25 -23.68 -10.82 15.56
N GLN A 26 -24.37 -9.72 15.88
CA GLN A 26 -25.64 -9.74 16.61
C GLN A 26 -26.69 -10.58 15.87
N GLN A 27 -26.80 -10.46 14.54
CA GLN A 27 -27.74 -11.26 13.76
C GLN A 27 -27.39 -12.76 13.76
N LYS A 28 -26.10 -13.12 13.74
CA LYS A 28 -25.60 -14.51 13.77
C LYS A 28 -25.73 -15.16 15.16
N THR A 29 -25.38 -14.44 16.23
CA THR A 29 -25.38 -14.96 17.62
C THR A 29 -26.68 -14.75 18.39
N LYS A 30 -27.51 -13.79 17.99
CA LYS A 30 -28.67 -13.26 18.74
C LYS A 30 -28.31 -12.54 20.06
N ILE A 31 -27.02 -12.33 20.33
CA ILE A 31 -26.55 -11.53 21.47
C ILE A 31 -26.69 -10.04 21.12
N GLN A 32 -27.23 -9.24 22.05
CA GLN A 32 -27.41 -7.80 21.83
C GLN A 32 -26.06 -7.09 21.65
N LYS A 33 -26.00 -6.15 20.69
CA LYS A 33 -24.81 -5.38 20.30
C LYS A 33 -23.99 -4.85 21.48
N ARG A 34 -24.63 -4.21 22.48
CA ARG A 34 -23.99 -3.72 23.71
C ARG A 34 -23.18 -4.76 24.49
N TYR A 35 -23.57 -6.03 24.44
CA TYR A 35 -22.87 -7.13 25.12
C TYR A 35 -21.73 -7.69 24.27
N LEU A 36 -21.84 -7.63 22.94
CA LEU A 36 -20.74 -7.95 22.03
C LEU A 36 -19.64 -6.88 22.10
N GLU A 37 -20.03 -5.60 22.16
CA GLU A 37 -19.12 -4.46 22.36
C GLU A 37 -18.42 -4.57 23.73
N ALA A 38 -19.16 -4.84 24.81
CA ALA A 38 -18.59 -5.06 26.13
C ALA A 38 -17.59 -6.24 26.19
N LEU A 39 -17.81 -7.31 25.41
CA LEU A 39 -16.83 -8.40 25.27
C LEU A 39 -15.56 -7.93 24.53
N GLU A 40 -15.69 -7.19 23.43
CA GLU A 40 -14.55 -6.66 22.67
C GLU A 40 -13.72 -5.62 23.45
N GLU A 41 -14.34 -4.92 24.39
CA GLU A 41 -13.67 -3.96 25.29
C GLU A 41 -13.09 -4.61 26.56
N GLY A 42 -13.31 -5.91 26.77
CA GLY A 42 -12.95 -6.60 28.03
C GLY A 42 -13.79 -6.16 29.23
N ASN A 43 -14.85 -5.37 29.03
CA ASN A 43 -15.73 -4.84 30.06
C ASN A 43 -16.80 -5.86 30.47
N PHE A 44 -16.35 -6.99 31.02
CA PHE A 44 -17.22 -8.12 31.32
C PHE A 44 -18.21 -7.83 32.46
N ALA A 45 -17.94 -6.81 33.29
CA ALA A 45 -18.85 -6.32 34.32
C ALA A 45 -20.15 -5.69 33.77
N ALA A 46 -20.19 -5.29 32.50
CA ALA A 46 -21.41 -4.79 31.84
C ALA A 46 -22.36 -5.91 31.35
N LEU A 47 -21.96 -7.18 31.47
CA LEU A 47 -22.75 -8.34 31.07
C LEU A 47 -23.78 -8.71 32.16
N PRO A 48 -24.91 -9.36 31.82
CA PRO A 48 -26.03 -9.59 32.76
C PRO A 48 -25.78 -10.71 33.80
N GLY A 49 -24.53 -10.94 34.19
CA GLY A 49 -24.09 -11.95 35.17
C GLY A 49 -23.11 -12.97 34.60
N GLU A 50 -22.23 -13.53 35.45
CA GLU A 50 -21.10 -14.39 35.04
C GLU A 50 -21.50 -15.62 34.21
N PHE A 51 -22.67 -16.20 34.49
CA PHE A 51 -23.19 -17.35 33.73
C PHE A 51 -23.36 -17.05 32.23
N TYR A 52 -23.69 -15.80 31.88
CA TYR A 52 -23.85 -15.39 30.49
C TYR A 52 -22.51 -15.15 29.80
N ILE A 53 -21.46 -14.74 30.53
CA ILE A 53 -20.14 -14.44 29.99
C ILE A 53 -19.58 -15.66 29.25
N ARG A 54 -19.56 -16.82 29.90
CA ARG A 54 -19.07 -18.08 29.31
C ARG A 54 -19.87 -18.47 28.06
N SER A 55 -21.19 -18.32 28.11
CA SER A 55 -22.07 -18.63 26.97
C SER A 55 -21.84 -17.67 25.79
N PHE A 56 -21.68 -16.38 26.06
CA PHE A 56 -21.45 -15.38 25.03
C PHE A 56 -20.05 -15.46 24.42
N ILE A 57 -19.01 -15.77 25.21
CA ILE A 57 -17.67 -16.10 24.70
C ILE A 57 -17.74 -17.27 23.71
N LYS A 58 -18.38 -18.38 24.10
CA LYS A 58 -18.54 -19.56 23.22
C LYS A 58 -19.31 -19.23 21.94
N GLN A 59 -20.40 -18.48 22.05
CA GLN A 59 -21.22 -18.07 20.90
C GLN A 59 -20.49 -17.08 19.98
N TYR A 60 -19.73 -16.13 20.53
CA TYR A 60 -18.89 -15.21 19.75
C TYR A 60 -17.82 -16.02 19.01
N ALA A 61 -17.02 -16.81 19.72
CA ALA A 61 -15.93 -17.61 19.14
C ALA A 61 -16.44 -18.53 18.01
N ALA A 62 -17.52 -19.28 18.25
CA ALA A 62 -18.15 -20.11 17.22
C ALA A 62 -18.68 -19.30 16.02
N ALA A 63 -19.08 -18.04 16.22
CA ALA A 63 -19.52 -17.17 15.13
C ALA A 63 -18.36 -16.58 14.30
N VAL A 64 -17.12 -16.64 14.78
CA VAL A 64 -15.90 -16.23 14.05
C VAL A 64 -14.95 -17.40 13.73
N ASP A 65 -15.45 -18.63 13.87
CA ASP A 65 -14.76 -19.90 13.61
C ASP A 65 -13.51 -20.13 14.50
N LEU A 66 -13.62 -19.78 15.78
CA LEU A 66 -12.64 -20.03 16.86
C LEU A 66 -13.15 -21.04 17.88
N ASP A 67 -12.23 -21.72 18.59
CA ASP A 67 -12.56 -22.62 19.70
C ASP A 67 -13.01 -21.85 20.94
N GLY A 68 -14.33 -21.78 21.15
CA GLY A 68 -14.92 -21.11 22.30
C GLY A 68 -14.60 -21.74 23.67
N GLU A 69 -14.17 -23.00 23.73
CA GLU A 69 -13.82 -23.63 25.01
C GLU A 69 -12.47 -23.10 25.51
N HIS A 70 -11.48 -22.94 24.62
CA HIS A 70 -10.20 -22.30 24.92
C HIS A 70 -10.38 -20.90 25.54
N PHE A 71 -11.24 -20.05 24.96
CA PHE A 71 -11.49 -18.70 25.49
C PHE A 71 -12.19 -18.72 26.86
N VAL A 72 -13.03 -19.73 27.14
CA VAL A 72 -13.64 -19.87 28.47
C VAL A 72 -12.63 -20.36 29.50
N HIS A 73 -11.76 -21.31 29.17
CA HIS A 73 -10.66 -21.70 30.06
C HIS A 73 -9.67 -20.55 30.33
N LEU A 74 -9.41 -19.69 29.33
CA LEU A 74 -8.61 -18.47 29.49
C LEU A 74 -9.29 -17.43 30.39
N TYR A 75 -10.62 -17.28 30.29
CA TYR A 75 -11.41 -16.42 31.19
C TYR A 75 -11.42 -16.96 32.63
N GLU A 76 -11.60 -18.27 32.80
CA GLU A 76 -11.58 -18.96 34.10
C GLU A 76 -10.17 -19.07 34.72
N GLY A 77 -9.12 -18.55 34.06
CA GLY A 77 -7.75 -18.55 34.54
C GLY A 77 -7.08 -19.94 34.57
N GLN A 78 -7.65 -20.91 33.86
CA GLN A 78 -7.17 -22.30 33.80
C GLN A 78 -6.07 -22.52 32.75
N LEU A 79 -5.88 -21.55 31.85
CA LEU A 79 -4.80 -21.52 30.86
C LEU A 79 -3.90 -20.30 31.09
N PRO A 80 -2.59 -20.40 30.79
CA PRO A 80 -1.73 -19.22 30.66
C PRO A 80 -2.28 -18.26 29.59
N PRO A 81 -2.07 -16.94 29.73
CA PRO A 81 -2.44 -15.98 28.69
C PRO A 81 -1.52 -16.11 27.47
N GLU A 82 -1.87 -17.02 26.57
CA GLU A 82 -1.19 -17.24 25.30
C GLU A 82 -1.88 -16.46 24.17
N THR A 83 -1.10 -15.77 23.35
CA THR A 83 -1.64 -14.95 22.26
C THR A 83 -1.95 -15.81 21.04
N VAL A 84 -3.07 -16.54 21.07
CA VAL A 84 -3.64 -17.20 19.88
C VAL A 84 -4.23 -16.15 18.92
N MET A 85 -3.34 -15.48 18.19
CA MET A 85 -3.74 -14.72 17.02
C MET A 85 -4.27 -15.72 15.97
N PRO A 86 -5.45 -15.50 15.37
CA PRO A 86 -5.94 -16.37 14.32
C PRO A 86 -4.94 -16.37 13.15
N GLU A 87 -4.41 -17.55 12.82
CA GLU A 87 -3.60 -17.77 11.62
C GLU A 87 -4.39 -17.24 10.42
N ARG A 88 -3.88 -16.20 9.78
CA ARG A 88 -4.53 -15.61 8.62
C ARG A 88 -4.54 -16.68 7.53
N GLU A 89 -5.72 -17.15 7.12
CA GLU A 89 -5.89 -17.91 5.88
C GLU A 89 -5.28 -17.06 4.76
N GLN A 90 -4.05 -17.38 4.36
CA GLN A 90 -3.37 -16.66 3.30
C GLN A 90 -4.15 -16.97 2.03
N PRO A 91 -4.68 -15.96 1.32
CA PRO A 91 -5.52 -16.21 0.16
C PRO A 91 -4.71 -17.04 -0.83
N THR A 92 -5.22 -18.23 -1.17
CA THR A 92 -4.59 -19.18 -2.08
C THR A 92 -4.15 -18.41 -3.31
N THR A 93 -2.83 -18.28 -3.51
CA THR A 93 -2.27 -17.24 -4.38
C THR A 93 -2.88 -17.33 -5.78
N VAL A 94 -3.72 -16.36 -6.13
CA VAL A 94 -4.31 -16.30 -7.48
C VAL A 94 -3.18 -16.15 -8.47
N GLN A 95 -2.91 -17.23 -9.22
CA GLN A 95 -1.91 -17.26 -10.28
C GLN A 95 -2.23 -16.17 -11.30
N GLY A 96 -1.43 -15.10 -11.35
CA GLY A 96 -1.66 -14.00 -12.28
C GLY A 96 -0.94 -12.69 -11.97
N SER A 97 -0.54 -12.42 -10.72
CA SER A 97 0.18 -11.18 -10.39
C SER A 97 1.70 -11.32 -10.52
N ARG A 98 2.30 -10.53 -11.42
CA ARG A 98 3.72 -10.54 -11.83
C ARG A 98 4.74 -10.14 -10.74
N LYS A 99 4.40 -10.23 -9.45
CA LYS A 99 5.29 -9.89 -8.32
C LYS A 99 5.82 -11.08 -7.52
N ALA A 100 5.45 -12.32 -7.88
CA ALA A 100 5.86 -13.53 -7.16
C ALA A 100 7.29 -14.05 -7.50
N GLN A 101 8.05 -13.37 -8.36
CA GLN A 101 9.32 -13.90 -8.91
C GLN A 101 10.55 -13.72 -8.00
N HIS A 102 10.38 -13.19 -6.78
CA HIS A 102 11.44 -13.07 -5.77
C HIS A 102 11.04 -13.66 -4.40
N VAL A 103 10.36 -14.80 -4.40
CA VAL A 103 10.50 -15.77 -3.31
C VAL A 103 11.40 -16.88 -3.85
N ALA A 104 12.66 -16.89 -3.43
CA ALA A 104 13.59 -17.94 -3.82
C ALA A 104 13.14 -19.25 -3.19
N GLU A 105 12.53 -20.13 -4.01
CA GLU A 105 12.29 -21.50 -3.60
C GLU A 105 13.61 -22.12 -3.15
N ARG A 106 13.62 -22.73 -1.96
CA ARG A 106 14.69 -23.62 -1.51
C ARG A 106 14.65 -24.91 -2.33
N GLN A 107 14.94 -24.81 -3.62
CA GLN A 107 15.11 -25.99 -4.47
C GLN A 107 16.28 -26.81 -3.92
N LYS A 108 16.00 -28.07 -3.56
CA LYS A 108 17.04 -29.06 -3.33
C LYS A 108 17.84 -29.16 -4.63
N LYS A 109 19.06 -28.59 -4.62
CA LYS A 109 19.97 -28.63 -5.77
C LYS A 109 20.33 -30.08 -6.06
N THR A 110 19.63 -30.69 -7.01
CA THR A 110 19.87 -32.07 -7.40
C THR A 110 21.19 -32.14 -8.16
N TRP A 111 21.97 -33.18 -7.85
CA TRP A 111 23.23 -33.58 -8.46
C TRP A 111 23.36 -33.43 -10.00
N MET A 112 22.24 -33.34 -10.74
CA MET A 112 22.20 -33.10 -12.18
C MET A 112 22.87 -31.79 -12.63
N ASP A 113 22.89 -30.75 -11.78
CA ASP A 113 23.53 -29.45 -12.12
C ASP A 113 25.04 -29.56 -12.37
N PHE A 114 25.69 -30.61 -11.83
CA PHE A 114 27.11 -30.85 -12.05
C PHE A 114 27.41 -31.61 -13.34
N LEU A 115 26.38 -32.19 -14.00
CA LEU A 115 26.53 -33.00 -15.21
C LEU A 115 27.26 -32.28 -16.37
N PRO A 116 26.94 -31.02 -16.75
CA PRO A 116 27.68 -30.33 -17.82
C PRO A 116 29.12 -30.01 -17.42
N MET A 117 29.38 -29.72 -16.14
CA MET A 117 30.73 -29.42 -15.65
C MET A 117 31.61 -30.67 -15.58
N ILE A 118 31.04 -31.82 -15.19
CA ILE A 118 31.71 -33.13 -15.22
C ILE A 118 32.00 -33.54 -16.68
N LEU A 119 31.06 -33.35 -17.60
CA LEU A 119 31.24 -33.67 -19.01
C LEU A 119 32.36 -32.82 -19.65
N LEU A 120 32.39 -31.51 -19.37
CA LEU A 120 33.47 -30.63 -19.80
C LEU A 120 34.83 -31.04 -19.20
N GLY A 121 34.86 -31.38 -17.91
CA GLY A 121 36.06 -31.87 -17.23
C GLY A 121 36.59 -33.19 -17.80
N LEU A 122 35.70 -34.11 -18.19
CA LEU A 122 36.07 -35.38 -18.83
C LEU A 122 36.70 -35.13 -20.21
N VAL A 123 36.12 -34.26 -21.03
CA VAL A 123 36.71 -33.85 -22.33
C VAL A 123 38.07 -33.17 -22.13
N ALA A 124 38.23 -32.29 -21.14
CA ALA A 124 39.52 -31.69 -20.83
C ALA A 124 40.56 -32.75 -20.41
N MET A 125 40.18 -33.73 -19.60
CA MET A 125 41.07 -34.82 -19.19
C MET A 125 41.47 -35.75 -20.35
N THR A 126 40.59 -36.01 -21.32
CA THR A 126 40.97 -36.80 -22.51
C THR A 126 41.97 -36.04 -23.39
N VAL A 127 41.73 -34.75 -23.64
CA VAL A 127 42.67 -33.89 -24.40
C VAL A 127 44.03 -33.80 -23.69
N LEU A 128 44.05 -33.56 -22.37
CA LEU A 128 45.29 -33.53 -21.59
C LEU A 128 46.03 -34.88 -21.61
N SER A 129 45.31 -35.99 -21.54
CA SER A 129 45.91 -37.34 -21.61
C SER A 129 46.53 -37.60 -22.99
N VAL A 130 45.88 -37.17 -24.08
CA VAL A 130 46.42 -37.28 -25.45
C VAL A 130 47.65 -36.40 -25.63
N VAL A 131 47.64 -35.14 -25.17
CA VAL A 131 48.79 -34.24 -25.23
C VAL A 131 49.94 -34.73 -24.34
N PHE A 132 49.65 -35.28 -23.16
CA PHE A 132 50.67 -35.89 -22.31
C PHE A 132 51.29 -37.13 -22.97
N TYR A 133 50.48 -38.01 -23.57
CA TYR A 133 50.97 -39.16 -24.31
C TYR A 133 51.85 -38.74 -25.50
N MET A 134 51.41 -37.73 -26.28
CA MET A 134 52.15 -37.20 -27.42
C MET A 134 53.48 -36.56 -27.00
N THR A 135 53.47 -35.68 -25.99
CA THR A 135 54.70 -35.06 -25.46
C THR A 135 55.64 -36.05 -24.76
N TRP A 136 55.14 -37.20 -24.29
CA TRP A 136 55.97 -38.31 -23.81
C TRP A 136 56.53 -39.14 -24.97
N SER A 137 55.76 -39.39 -26.03
CA SER A 137 56.27 -40.08 -27.23
C SER A 137 57.31 -39.25 -27.97
N ASP A 138 57.13 -37.94 -28.08
CA ASP A 138 58.05 -37.04 -28.77
C ASP A 138 59.39 -36.89 -28.02
N ARG A 139 59.42 -37.12 -26.70
CA ARG A 139 60.68 -37.25 -25.92
C ARG A 139 61.52 -38.48 -26.28
N LYS A 140 61.05 -39.35 -27.20
CA LYS A 140 61.87 -40.40 -27.83
C LYS A 140 62.44 -40.00 -29.20
N ALA A 141 62.15 -38.80 -29.70
CA ALA A 141 62.72 -38.25 -30.92
C ALA A 141 63.76 -37.16 -30.61
N ASN A 142 64.92 -37.21 -31.25
CA ASN A 142 66.02 -36.26 -31.00
C ASN A 142 65.73 -34.88 -31.63
N PRO A 143 65.99 -33.76 -30.94
CA PRO A 143 65.77 -32.42 -31.48
C PRO A 143 66.89 -31.98 -32.43
N ALA A 144 66.53 -31.49 -33.61
CA ALA A 144 67.43 -30.72 -34.47
C ALA A 144 67.24 -29.22 -34.21
N ILE A 145 68.31 -28.51 -33.85
CA ILE A 145 68.29 -27.10 -33.43
C ILE A 145 68.79 -26.20 -34.56
N THR A 146 68.01 -25.18 -34.95
CA THR A 146 68.51 -23.96 -35.61
C THR A 146 67.63 -22.74 -35.28
N PRO A 147 68.15 -21.69 -34.62
CA PRO A 147 67.51 -20.37 -34.54
C PRO A 147 68.17 -19.36 -35.50
N THR A 148 67.44 -18.32 -35.95
CA THR A 148 67.86 -16.88 -36.01
C THR A 148 67.03 -16.01 -36.98
N SER A 149 66.67 -14.80 -36.50
CA SER A 149 66.24 -13.56 -37.20
C SER A 149 65.05 -13.52 -38.17
N SER A 150 64.05 -12.70 -37.81
CA SER A 150 63.84 -11.38 -38.46
C SER A 150 62.90 -10.48 -37.66
N SER A 151 63.03 -9.14 -37.79
CA SER A 151 62.30 -8.12 -37.00
C SER A 151 61.79 -6.97 -37.87
N VAL A 152 60.46 -6.76 -37.87
CA VAL A 152 59.67 -5.58 -38.31
C VAL A 152 58.24 -5.75 -37.72
N ALA A 153 57.37 -4.75 -37.50
CA ALA A 153 57.37 -3.28 -37.74
C ALA A 153 56.59 -2.55 -36.59
N VAL A 154 56.61 -1.21 -36.41
CA VAL A 154 55.71 -0.14 -36.96
C VAL A 154 54.20 -0.40 -36.66
N ASP A 155 53.37 0.50 -36.11
CA ASP A 155 53.40 1.95 -35.80
C ASP A 155 52.50 2.27 -34.57
N ASN A 156 52.71 3.39 -33.84
CA ASN A 156 51.63 4.18 -33.19
C ASN A 156 52.18 5.39 -32.40
N GLN A 157 51.85 6.63 -32.79
CA GLN A 157 51.46 7.77 -31.90
C GLN A 157 51.34 9.09 -32.68
N VAL A 158 50.35 9.95 -32.30
CA VAL A 158 50.48 11.41 -32.06
C VAL A 158 49.12 12.06 -31.73
N SER A 159 49.15 13.21 -31.03
CA SER A 159 48.04 14.14 -30.63
C SER A 159 47.40 13.82 -29.27
N SER A 160 47.58 14.56 -28.15
CA SER A 160 48.00 15.95 -27.82
C SER A 160 46.89 17.04 -27.79
N VAL A 161 46.37 17.26 -26.57
CA VAL A 161 45.94 18.51 -25.89
C VAL A 161 45.92 19.84 -26.67
N SER A 162 44.80 20.58 -26.63
CA SER A 162 44.63 21.99 -26.15
C SER A 162 43.20 22.51 -26.48
N SER A 163 42.38 22.95 -25.52
CA SER A 163 42.29 24.27 -24.84
C SER A 163 41.67 25.42 -25.67
N GLU A 164 40.70 26.16 -25.11
CA GLU A 164 40.32 27.59 -25.31
C GLU A 164 38.79 27.80 -25.09
N THR A 165 38.19 28.95 -24.72
CA THR A 165 38.63 30.21 -24.02
C THR A 165 37.40 31.13 -23.79
N LYS A 166 37.28 31.81 -22.62
CA LYS A 166 36.33 32.94 -22.26
C LYS A 166 34.82 32.59 -22.26
N GLU A 167 33.89 33.29 -21.59
CA GLU A 167 33.70 34.74 -21.30
C GLU A 167 32.90 34.92 -19.95
N SER A 168 33.20 35.85 -19.03
CA SER A 168 32.69 37.25 -18.88
C SER A 168 31.15 37.45 -19.01
N THR A 169 30.40 38.27 -18.25
CA THR A 169 30.61 39.07 -17.01
C THR A 169 29.26 39.73 -16.56
N LYS A 170 29.05 39.95 -15.24
CA LYS A 170 28.05 40.84 -14.55
C LYS A 170 26.52 40.56 -14.66
N GLU A 171 25.63 41.10 -13.82
CA GLU A 171 25.60 41.55 -12.39
C GLU A 171 24.22 42.16 -12.05
N SER A 172 23.87 42.25 -10.76
CA SER A 172 22.77 43.05 -10.16
C SER A 172 21.35 42.44 -10.20
N THR A 173 20.44 42.45 -9.21
CA THR A 173 20.38 42.74 -7.74
C THR A 173 19.09 43.54 -7.41
N LYS A 174 18.49 43.23 -6.24
CA LYS A 174 17.49 43.98 -5.43
C LYS A 174 15.96 43.80 -5.59
N GLU A 175 15.40 42.96 -4.71
CA GLU A 175 14.73 43.32 -3.43
C GLU A 175 13.49 44.27 -3.38
N SER A 176 12.41 43.75 -2.76
CA SER A 176 11.34 44.41 -1.94
C SER A 176 10.38 45.46 -2.52
N THR A 177 9.06 45.31 -2.26
CA THR A 177 8.29 46.17 -1.30
C THR A 177 6.81 45.72 -1.17
N LYS A 178 6.11 46.27 -0.18
CA LYS A 178 4.89 45.86 0.55
C LYS A 178 3.62 46.62 0.10
N GLU A 179 2.46 46.31 0.72
CA GLU A 179 1.24 47.16 0.86
C GLU A 179 0.33 47.36 -0.38
N SER A 180 -0.99 47.65 -0.29
CA SER A 180 -2.01 47.53 0.79
C SER A 180 -3.44 47.76 0.22
N THR A 181 -4.48 47.14 0.81
CA THR A 181 -5.88 47.66 1.02
C THR A 181 -6.64 48.40 -0.12
N LYS A 182 -7.83 47.89 -0.54
CA LYS A 182 -9.15 48.46 -0.12
C LYS A 182 -10.41 47.66 -0.53
N GLU A 183 -11.40 47.82 0.34
CA GLU A 183 -12.82 47.41 0.38
C GLU A 183 -13.73 48.12 -0.65
N SER A 184 -14.73 47.42 -1.24
CA SER A 184 -16.14 47.89 -1.40
C SER A 184 -17.10 46.89 -2.12
N THR A 185 -18.01 46.30 -1.34
CA THR A 185 -19.48 46.16 -1.51
C THR A 185 -20.20 46.03 -2.89
N LYS A 186 -21.19 45.09 -2.90
CA LYS A 186 -22.39 44.91 -3.78
C LYS A 186 -22.24 44.27 -5.18
N LYS A 187 -22.65 42.99 -5.30
CA LYS A 187 -24.02 42.59 -5.72
C LYS A 187 -24.29 41.09 -5.53
N GLU A 188 -25.55 40.72 -5.34
CA GLU A 188 -26.00 39.34 -5.22
C GLU A 188 -25.93 38.59 -6.56
N THR A 189 -25.32 37.40 -6.54
CA THR A 189 -25.70 36.29 -7.44
C THR A 189 -25.49 35.00 -6.65
N ASN A 190 -26.57 34.26 -6.36
CA ASN A 190 -26.49 32.97 -5.66
C ASN A 190 -25.64 31.99 -6.47
N THR A 191 -24.41 31.78 -6.04
CA THR A 191 -23.38 31.02 -6.76
C THR A 191 -22.63 30.17 -5.76
N MET A 192 -22.69 28.85 -5.96
CA MET A 192 -22.10 27.83 -5.10
C MET A 192 -20.65 28.18 -4.72
N LYS A 193 -20.40 28.46 -3.45
CA LYS A 193 -19.06 28.72 -2.90
C LYS A 193 -18.50 27.42 -2.32
N ILE A 194 -17.19 27.23 -2.53
CA ILE A 194 -16.42 26.15 -1.92
C ILE A 194 -15.26 26.86 -1.24
N GLU A 195 -15.21 26.82 0.08
CA GLU A 195 -14.19 27.49 0.88
C GLU A 195 -13.43 26.43 1.70
N ARG A 196 -12.10 26.43 1.56
CA ARG A 196 -11.21 25.50 2.24
C ARG A 196 -10.94 26.02 3.65
N VAL A 197 -11.48 25.35 4.66
CA VAL A 197 -11.42 25.77 6.07
C VAL A 197 -10.06 25.41 6.69
N THR A 198 -9.52 24.24 6.35
CA THR A 198 -8.23 23.77 6.86
C THR A 198 -7.62 22.77 5.87
N SER A 199 -6.30 22.80 5.70
CA SER A 199 -5.53 21.78 4.97
C SER A 199 -4.39 21.30 5.84
N THR A 200 -4.32 19.99 6.04
CA THR A 200 -3.20 19.27 6.67
C THR A 200 -2.71 18.19 5.70
N GLN A 201 -1.62 17.51 6.05
CA GLN A 201 -1.09 16.40 5.26
C GLN A 201 -2.12 15.27 5.04
N ALA A 202 -2.87 14.90 6.09
CA ALA A 202 -3.80 13.77 6.05
C ALA A 202 -5.29 14.17 5.87
N GLN A 203 -5.67 15.41 6.15
CA GLN A 203 -7.07 15.85 6.11
C GLN A 203 -7.24 17.26 5.51
N ALA A 204 -8.31 17.48 4.74
CA ALA A 204 -8.77 18.80 4.32
C ALA A 204 -10.26 18.97 4.60
N THR A 205 -10.66 20.11 5.15
CA THR A 205 -12.08 20.41 5.42
C THR A 205 -12.55 21.49 4.47
N MET A 206 -13.67 21.25 3.79
CA MET A 206 -14.27 22.19 2.84
C MET A 206 -15.74 22.45 3.15
N ASN A 207 -16.10 23.72 3.15
CA ASN A 207 -17.49 24.15 3.26
C ASN A 207 -18.03 24.43 1.86
N ILE A 208 -19.09 23.71 1.48
CA ILE A 208 -19.83 23.89 0.24
C ILE A 208 -21.14 24.60 0.59
N THR A 209 -21.29 25.87 0.23
CA THR A 209 -22.50 26.65 0.49
C THR A 209 -23.26 26.95 -0.79
N GLN A 210 -24.60 27.02 -0.68
CA GLN A 210 -25.53 27.16 -1.80
C GLN A 210 -25.40 26.02 -2.82
N ALA A 211 -25.33 24.77 -2.32
CA ALA A 211 -25.34 23.58 -3.16
C ALA A 211 -26.73 23.35 -3.78
N LYS A 212 -26.80 23.10 -5.08
CA LYS A 212 -28.01 22.60 -5.75
C LYS A 212 -28.10 21.07 -5.58
N ALA A 213 -29.24 20.58 -5.09
CA ALA A 213 -29.52 19.15 -4.97
C ALA A 213 -29.92 18.52 -6.33
N PRO A 214 -29.61 17.23 -6.55
CA PRO A 214 -28.68 16.40 -5.79
C PRO A 214 -27.22 16.83 -6.06
N LEU A 215 -26.37 16.84 -5.03
CA LEU A 215 -24.97 17.21 -5.18
C LEU A 215 -24.20 16.07 -5.86
N THR A 216 -23.79 16.29 -7.11
CA THR A 216 -23.05 15.29 -7.88
C THR A 216 -21.55 15.48 -7.70
N LEU A 217 -20.89 14.44 -7.19
CA LEU A 217 -19.44 14.34 -7.11
C LEU A 217 -18.91 13.62 -8.35
N THR A 218 -17.99 14.24 -9.07
CA THR A 218 -17.31 13.65 -10.23
C THR A 218 -15.85 13.42 -9.87
N PHE A 219 -15.38 12.21 -10.14
CA PHE A 219 -14.04 11.72 -9.85
C PHE A 219 -13.36 11.34 -11.16
N LYS A 220 -12.13 11.80 -11.37
CA LYS A 220 -11.33 11.47 -12.56
C LYS A 220 -9.93 11.00 -12.17
N GLY A 221 -9.57 9.78 -12.55
CA GLY A 221 -8.23 9.24 -12.36
C GLY A 221 -7.20 9.90 -13.28
N LYS A 222 -5.97 10.07 -12.77
CA LYS A 222 -4.86 10.74 -13.45
C LYS A 222 -3.53 10.11 -13.06
N GLY A 223 -2.76 9.62 -14.02
CA GLY A 223 -1.35 9.23 -13.84
C GLY A 223 -1.07 8.03 -12.91
N GLY A 224 -2.08 7.39 -12.34
CA GLY A 224 -1.91 6.28 -11.40
C GLY A 224 -3.24 5.65 -10.98
N ARG A 225 -3.17 4.72 -10.02
CA ARG A 225 -4.35 4.10 -9.40
C ARG A 225 -4.68 4.82 -8.09
N CYS A 226 -5.93 5.25 -7.93
CA CYS A 226 -6.42 5.84 -6.68
C CYS A 226 -7.70 5.14 -6.22
N TRP A 227 -7.68 4.59 -5.01
CA TRP A 227 -8.91 4.16 -4.35
C TRP A 227 -9.63 5.38 -3.76
N VAL A 228 -10.93 5.47 -3.99
CA VAL A 228 -11.81 6.54 -3.54
C VAL A 228 -12.99 5.93 -2.80
N GLY A 229 -13.17 6.31 -1.53
CA GLY A 229 -14.37 6.05 -0.74
C GLY A 229 -15.16 7.34 -0.49
N VAL A 230 -16.48 7.28 -0.54
CA VAL A 230 -17.39 8.32 -0.05
C VAL A 230 -18.13 7.75 1.15
N MET A 231 -17.90 8.33 2.33
CA MET A 231 -18.62 7.99 3.56
C MET A 231 -19.71 9.03 3.86
N ILE A 232 -20.88 8.54 4.28
CA ILE A 232 -22.02 9.34 4.74
C ILE A 232 -22.51 8.69 6.03
N ASN A 233 -22.71 9.46 7.10
CA ASN A 233 -23.13 8.95 8.41
C ASN A 233 -22.25 7.79 8.93
N ASN A 234 -20.93 7.86 8.68
CA ASN A 234 -19.93 6.84 8.99
C ASN A 234 -19.98 5.53 8.18
N ASP A 235 -20.93 5.37 7.25
CA ASP A 235 -21.03 4.22 6.34
C ASP A 235 -20.54 4.58 4.92
N TYR A 236 -19.96 3.60 4.20
CA TYR A 236 -19.52 3.77 2.82
C TYR A 236 -20.71 3.77 1.84
N ALA A 237 -21.05 4.96 1.31
CA ALA A 237 -22.07 5.13 0.28
C ALA A 237 -21.55 4.86 -1.15
N TYR A 238 -20.25 5.02 -1.38
CA TYR A 238 -19.59 4.71 -2.66
C TYR A 238 -18.13 4.29 -2.42
N GLN A 239 -17.64 3.31 -3.18
CA GLN A 239 -16.24 2.87 -3.17
C GLN A 239 -15.83 2.46 -4.58
N TYR A 240 -14.70 2.97 -5.08
CA TYR A 240 -14.17 2.59 -6.39
C TYR A 240 -12.66 2.82 -6.49
N THR A 241 -11.96 1.97 -7.24
CA THR A 241 -10.55 2.17 -7.58
C THR A 241 -10.45 2.74 -9.00
N PHE A 242 -10.08 4.01 -9.09
CA PHE A 242 -9.85 4.70 -10.34
C PHE A 242 -8.50 4.32 -10.94
N GLU A 243 -8.48 4.18 -12.26
CA GLU A 243 -7.26 4.10 -13.07
C GLU A 243 -7.12 5.39 -13.91
N ASP A 244 -5.97 5.57 -14.56
CA ASP A 244 -5.71 6.76 -15.38
C ASP A 244 -6.78 6.97 -16.46
N GLY A 245 -7.27 8.20 -16.59
CA GLY A 245 -8.34 8.59 -17.51
C GLY A 245 -9.75 8.17 -17.13
N VAL A 246 -9.94 7.22 -16.21
CA VAL A 246 -11.29 6.75 -15.80
C VAL A 246 -12.04 7.88 -15.09
N THR A 247 -13.26 8.17 -15.53
CA THR A 247 -14.15 9.17 -14.91
C THR A 247 -15.43 8.50 -14.44
N GLN A 248 -15.86 8.77 -13.21
CA GLN A 248 -17.15 8.33 -12.67
C GLN A 248 -17.82 9.48 -11.93
N SER A 249 -19.15 9.45 -11.85
CA SER A 249 -19.94 10.41 -11.09
C SER A 249 -20.85 9.69 -10.11
N PHE A 250 -20.93 10.20 -8.89
CA PHE A 250 -21.79 9.72 -7.82
C PHE A 250 -22.67 10.87 -7.33
N ALA A 251 -23.99 10.70 -7.35
CA ALA A 251 -24.92 11.65 -6.76
C ALA A 251 -25.06 11.36 -5.27
N LEU A 252 -24.77 12.34 -4.43
CA LEU A 252 -25.03 12.24 -2.99
C LEU A 252 -26.55 12.17 -2.74
N PRO A 253 -27.02 11.32 -1.81
CA PRO A 253 -28.41 11.30 -1.36
C PRO A 253 -28.91 12.69 -0.95
N GLU A 254 -30.17 12.98 -1.26
CA GLU A 254 -30.79 14.25 -0.87
C GLU A 254 -30.77 14.45 0.65
N GLY A 255 -30.49 15.68 1.09
CA GLY A 255 -30.34 15.99 2.52
C GLY A 255 -28.97 15.64 3.13
N THR A 256 -27.99 15.13 2.37
CA THR A 256 -26.63 14.87 2.88
C THR A 256 -25.94 16.19 3.26
N THR A 257 -25.87 16.50 4.56
CA THR A 257 -25.23 17.71 5.11
C THR A 257 -23.74 17.51 5.38
N ASN A 258 -23.29 16.28 5.63
CA ASN A 258 -21.88 15.95 5.87
C ASN A 258 -21.49 14.70 5.07
N ALA A 259 -20.38 14.76 4.35
CA ALA A 259 -19.79 13.61 3.66
C ALA A 259 -18.26 13.63 3.80
N THR A 260 -17.63 12.46 3.95
CA THR A 260 -16.17 12.35 4.03
C THR A 260 -15.67 11.54 2.84
N LEU A 261 -14.84 12.16 2.01
CA LEU A 261 -14.11 11.51 0.94
C LEU A 261 -12.82 10.93 1.52
N ILE A 262 -12.54 9.65 1.27
CA ILE A 262 -11.22 9.07 1.53
C ILE A 262 -10.55 8.84 0.19
N LEU A 263 -9.42 9.51 -0.05
CA LEU A 263 -8.63 9.39 -1.27
C LEU A 263 -7.33 8.67 -0.91
N GLY A 264 -7.14 7.43 -1.36
CA GLY A 264 -6.00 6.60 -0.98
C GLY A 264 -4.66 7.09 -1.55
N ALA A 265 -4.68 7.66 -2.76
CA ALA A 265 -3.53 8.29 -3.40
C ALA A 265 -3.98 9.61 -4.05
N SER A 266 -4.05 10.68 -3.25
CA SER A 266 -4.79 11.90 -3.64
C SER A 266 -4.18 12.64 -4.84
N GLU A 267 -2.89 12.43 -5.16
CA GLU A 267 -2.26 12.98 -6.37
C GLU A 267 -2.88 12.43 -7.66
N TYR A 268 -3.36 11.18 -7.65
CA TYR A 268 -3.84 10.47 -8.85
C TYR A 268 -5.35 10.60 -9.10
N ILE A 269 -6.00 11.58 -8.46
CA ILE A 269 -7.44 11.82 -8.62
C ILE A 269 -7.74 13.32 -8.64
N ASP A 270 -8.55 13.75 -9.61
CA ASP A 270 -9.21 15.05 -9.61
C ASP A 270 -10.67 14.86 -9.12
N VAL A 271 -11.12 15.71 -8.19
CA VAL A 271 -12.50 15.67 -7.66
C VAL A 271 -13.23 16.98 -7.95
N GLN A 272 -14.49 16.89 -8.36
CA GLN A 272 -15.36 18.04 -8.62
C GLN A 272 -16.72 17.84 -7.94
N ALA A 273 -17.30 18.90 -7.40
CA ALA A 273 -18.68 18.92 -6.93
C ALA A 273 -19.51 19.85 -7.81
N ASN A 274 -20.59 19.34 -8.42
CA ASN A 274 -21.43 20.07 -9.38
C ASN A 274 -20.63 20.85 -10.44
N LYS A 275 -19.61 20.20 -11.04
CA LYS A 275 -18.67 20.75 -12.04
C LYS A 275 -17.68 21.83 -11.52
N LYS A 276 -17.62 22.07 -10.21
CA LYS A 276 -16.63 22.96 -9.59
C LYS A 276 -15.53 22.13 -8.93
N ALA A 277 -14.26 22.44 -9.21
CA ALA A 277 -13.13 21.69 -8.69
C ALA A 277 -13.03 21.78 -7.16
N ILE A 278 -12.74 20.64 -6.52
CA ILE A 278 -12.41 20.52 -5.11
C ILE A 278 -10.88 20.40 -5.04
N GLU A 279 -10.20 21.51 -4.75
CA GLU A 279 -8.74 21.54 -4.65
C GLU A 279 -8.26 21.10 -3.24
N PHE A 280 -8.01 19.82 -3.04
CA PHE A 280 -7.46 19.26 -1.79
C PHE A 280 -5.95 18.99 -1.85
N ASN A 281 -5.37 18.91 -3.05
CA ASN A 281 -3.92 18.73 -3.21
C ASN A 281 -3.17 20.02 -2.85
N ASP A 282 -2.09 19.87 -2.10
CA ASP A 282 -1.23 20.95 -1.62
C ASP A 282 0.21 20.56 -1.99
N PRO A 283 0.93 21.37 -2.77
CA PRO A 283 2.25 20.99 -3.32
C PRO A 283 3.34 20.80 -2.25
N LYS A 284 3.05 21.05 -0.97
CA LYS A 284 3.95 20.76 0.16
C LYS A 284 3.84 19.34 0.70
N PHE A 285 2.84 18.57 0.29
CA PHE A 285 2.59 17.22 0.79
C PHE A 285 2.54 16.22 -0.38
N GLU A 286 3.49 15.28 -0.39
CA GLU A 286 3.56 14.20 -1.39
C GLU A 286 2.37 13.23 -1.30
N ALA A 287 2.18 12.41 -2.34
CA ALA A 287 1.06 11.48 -2.50
C ALA A 287 0.85 10.52 -1.32
N LEU A 288 -0.04 10.93 -0.41
CA LEU A 288 -0.50 10.15 0.72
C LEU A 288 -2.03 10.02 0.70
N GLN A 289 -2.54 9.18 1.59
CA GLN A 289 -3.98 9.12 1.84
C GLN A 289 -4.46 10.48 2.39
N LYS A 290 -5.49 11.05 1.77
CA LYS A 290 -6.09 12.31 2.20
C LYS A 290 -7.60 12.16 2.38
N ASN A 291 -8.08 12.52 3.57
CA ASN A 291 -9.49 12.55 3.89
C ASN A 291 -10.04 13.97 3.64
N VAL A 292 -10.99 14.14 2.73
CA VAL A 292 -11.62 15.44 2.45
C VAL A 292 -13.02 15.45 3.06
N VAL A 293 -13.19 16.20 4.15
CA VAL A 293 -14.46 16.39 4.84
C VAL A 293 -15.23 17.50 4.15
N LEU A 294 -16.44 17.19 3.67
CA LEU A 294 -17.36 18.12 3.02
C LEU A 294 -18.52 18.45 3.96
N ASN A 295 -18.58 19.71 4.41
CA ASN A 295 -19.75 20.26 5.08
C ASN A 295 -20.61 20.95 4.00
N ILE A 296 -21.86 20.52 3.83
CA ILE A 296 -22.72 20.88 2.69
C ILE A 296 -23.95 21.63 3.20
N SER A 297 -24.15 22.85 2.71
CA SER A 297 -25.35 23.66 2.89
C SER A 297 -26.06 23.85 1.55
N TYR A 298 -27.26 23.26 1.42
CA TYR A 298 -28.13 23.47 0.27
C TYR A 298 -28.81 24.85 0.32
N SER A 299 -29.25 25.34 -0.85
CA SER A 299 -30.06 26.56 -1.03
C SER A 299 -31.51 26.23 -1.37
#